data_AF-A0AAE2MK62-F1
#
_entry.id   AF-A0AAE2MK62-F1
#
_cell.length_a   1.000
_cell.length_b   1.000
_cell.length_c   1.000
_cell.angle_alpha   90.00
_cell.angle_beta   90.00
_cell.angle_gamma   90.00
#
_symmetry.space_group_name_H-M   'P 1'
#
loop_
_entity.id
_entity.type
_entity.pdbx_description
1 polymer ?
#
loop_
_entity_poly.entity_id
_entity_poly.type
_entity_poly.pdbx_seq_one_letter_code
_entity_poly.pdbx_strand_id
1 'polypeptide(L)'
;MDAHHHHLLTLACEALDQTESCRETIERDGQTFTDRFGQPKERPEVSIMHNSRLAFARLVRELDLDFDGGSDTARPPALRSNRR
;
A
#
# COMPACT_ATOMS: atom_id res chain seq x y z
N MET A 1 23.44 6.02 2.59
CA MET A 1 22.43 4.98 2.84
C MET A 1 23.13 3.65 3.03
N ASP A 2 22.64 2.80 3.94
CA ASP A 2 23.20 1.47 4.19
C ASP A 2 22.48 0.39 3.36
N ALA A 3 22.98 -0.85 3.41
CA ALA A 3 22.40 -1.98 2.67
C ALA A 3 20.95 -2.30 3.07
N HIS A 4 20.57 -2.01 4.33
CA HIS A 4 19.22 -2.25 4.83
C HIS A 4 18.22 -1.25 4.21
N HIS A 5 18.56 0.04 4.17
CA HIS A 5 17.74 1.07 3.53
C HIS A 5 17.58 0.81 2.02
N HIS A 6 18.64 0.36 1.34
CA HIS A 6 18.53 -0.04 -0.05
C HIS A 6 17.57 -1.22 -0.24
N HIS A 7 17.61 -2.21 0.64
CA HIS A 7 16.69 -3.34 0.57
C HIS A 7 15.23 -2.92 0.80
N LEU A 8 14.97 -2.11 1.82
CA LEU A 8 13.63 -1.58 2.09
C LEU A 8 13.09 -0.73 0.93
N LEU A 9 13.95 0.08 0.32
CA LEU A 9 13.60 0.90 -0.84
C LEU A 9 13.22 0.02 -2.03
N THR A 10 13.99 -1.02 -2.31
CA THR A 10 13.67 -1.99 -3.37
C THR A 10 12.30 -2.62 -3.14
N LEU A 11 12.03 -3.12 -1.93
CA LEU A 11 10.74 -3.72 -1.59
C LEU A 11 9.58 -2.71 -1.71
N ALA A 12 9.82 -1.43 -1.37
CA ALA A 12 8.82 -0.39 -1.52
C ALA A 12 8.50 -0.15 -3.00
N CYS A 13 9.52 -0.05 -3.86
CA CYS A 13 9.33 0.09 -5.31
C CYS A 13 8.55 -1.10 -5.88
N GLU A 14 8.91 -2.34 -5.52
CA GLU A 14 8.20 -3.54 -5.97
C GLU A 14 6.72 -3.56 -5.54
N ALA A 15 6.43 -3.12 -4.31
CA ALA A 15 5.04 -3.01 -3.83
C ALA A 15 4.25 -1.94 -4.60
N LEU A 16 4.89 -0.84 -4.99
CA LEU A 16 4.28 0.19 -5.81
C LEU A 16 4.01 -0.34 -7.23
N ASP A 17 4.96 -1.01 -7.86
CA ASP A 17 4.79 -1.60 -9.20
C ASP A 17 3.63 -2.60 -9.23
N GLN A 18 3.50 -3.42 -8.18
CA GLN A 18 2.37 -4.34 -8.04
C GLN A 18 1.02 -3.60 -7.92
N THR A 19 1.02 -2.45 -7.23
CA THR A 19 -0.17 -1.60 -7.11
C THR A 19 -0.60 -1.07 -8.48
N GLU A 20 0.35 -0.61 -9.28
CA GLU A 20 0.08 -0.07 -10.63
C GLU A 20 -0.42 -1.16 -11.59
N SER A 21 0.19 -2.34 -11.58
CA SER A 21 -0.27 -3.47 -12.40
C SER A 21 -1.71 -3.90 -12.07
N CYS A 22 -2.06 -3.96 -10.78
CA CYS A 22 -3.43 -4.24 -10.36
C CYS A 22 -4.39 -3.10 -10.74
N ARG A 23 -3.95 -1.83 -10.61
CA ARG A 23 -4.74 -0.65 -10.99
C ARG A 23 -5.11 -0.68 -12.47
N GLU A 24 -4.14 -0.93 -13.36
CA GLU A 24 -4.39 -1.05 -14.80
C GLU A 24 -5.41 -2.14 -15.13
N THR A 25 -5.31 -3.30 -14.46
CA THR A 25 -6.24 -4.41 -14.65
C THR A 25 -7.65 -4.07 -14.17
N ILE A 26 -7.77 -3.42 -13.01
CA ILE A 26 -9.06 -2.98 -12.45
C ILE A 26 -9.70 -1.87 -13.30
N GLU A 27 -8.91 -0.92 -13.79
CA GLU A 27 -9.38 0.15 -14.68
C GLU A 27 -9.93 -0.42 -16.00
N ARG A 28 -9.28 -1.45 -16.54
CA ARG A 28 -9.70 -2.12 -17.77
C ARG A 28 -10.92 -3.05 -17.57
N ASP A 29 -10.88 -3.89 -16.54
CA ASP A 29 -11.78 -5.05 -16.42
C ASP A 29 -12.86 -4.88 -15.32
N GLY A 30 -12.85 -3.73 -14.63
CA GLY A 30 -13.70 -3.44 -13.47
C GLY A 30 -13.19 -4.08 -12.18
N GLN A 31 -13.87 -3.80 -11.06
CA GLN A 31 -13.51 -4.34 -9.74
C GLN A 31 -14.16 -5.70 -9.43
N THR A 32 -15.14 -6.10 -10.23
CA THR A 32 -15.90 -7.34 -10.04
C THR A 32 -15.90 -8.19 -11.30
N PHE A 33 -16.04 -9.50 -11.10
CA PHE A 33 -16.26 -10.45 -12.18
C PHE A 33 -17.43 -11.37 -11.83
N THR A 34 -18.05 -11.95 -12.84
CA THR A 34 -19.11 -12.95 -12.66
C THR A 34 -18.48 -14.32 -12.55
N ASP A 35 -18.76 -15.05 -11.46
CA ASP A 35 -18.28 -16.41 -11.29
C ASP A 35 -19.07 -17.43 -12.14
N ARG A 36 -18.70 -18.70 -12.07
CA ARG A 36 -19.36 -19.79 -12.82
C ARG A 36 -20.85 -19.98 -12.49
N PHE A 37 -21.33 -19.40 -11.39
CA PHE A 37 -22.72 -19.48 -10.92
C PHE A 37 -23.51 -18.20 -11.22
N GLY A 38 -22.93 -17.25 -11.95
CA GLY A 38 -23.58 -15.98 -12.26
C GLY A 38 -23.50 -14.95 -11.14
N GLN A 39 -22.73 -15.21 -10.08
CA GLN A 39 -22.67 -14.32 -8.93
C GLN A 39 -21.54 -13.29 -9.08
N PRO A 40 -21.78 -12.01 -8.75
CA PRO A 40 -20.72 -11.01 -8.74
C PRO A 40 -19.75 -11.30 -7.59
N LYS A 41 -18.46 -11.36 -7.91
CA LYS A 41 -17.35 -11.53 -6.97
C LYS A 41 -16.33 -10.42 -7.16
N GLU A 42 -15.68 -10.03 -6.07
CA GLU A 42 -14.53 -9.13 -6.13
C GLU A 42 -13.38 -9.83 -6.86
N ARG A 43 -12.72 -9.07 -7.74
CA ARG A 43 -11.53 -9.52 -8.44
C ARG A 43 -10.34 -9.65 -7.48
N PRO A 44 -9.49 -10.68 -7.61
CA PRO A 44 -8.35 -10.88 -6.71
C PRO A 44 -7.38 -9.69 -6.71
N GLU A 45 -7.27 -8.97 -7.85
CA GLU A 45 -6.45 -7.77 -8.01
C GLU A 45 -6.82 -6.66 -7.02
N VAL A 46 -8.08 -6.57 -6.58
CA VAL A 46 -8.51 -5.56 -5.60
C VAL A 46 -7.84 -5.82 -4.25
N SER A 47 -7.87 -7.07 -3.79
CA SER A 47 -7.21 -7.46 -2.53
C SER A 47 -5.69 -7.32 -2.63
N ILE A 48 -5.09 -7.72 -3.75
CA ILE A 48 -3.64 -7.57 -3.99
C ILE A 48 -3.26 -6.08 -3.96
N MET A 49 -3.98 -5.22 -4.66
CA MET A 49 -3.73 -3.77 -4.69
C MET A 49 -3.79 -3.16 -3.29
N HIS A 50 -4.79 -3.53 -2.48
CA HIS A 50 -4.89 -3.04 -1.09
C HIS A 50 -3.72 -3.50 -0.22
N ASN A 51 -3.33 -4.77 -0.33
CA ASN A 51 -2.21 -5.32 0.44
C ASN A 51 -0.88 -4.66 0.03
N SER A 52 -0.65 -4.48 -1.28
CA SER A 52 0.55 -3.83 -1.80
C SER A 52 0.64 -2.35 -1.39
N ARG A 53 -0.47 -1.60 -1.43
CA ARG A 53 -0.53 -0.22 -0.92
C ARG A 53 -0.19 -0.13 0.56
N LEU A 54 -0.71 -1.06 1.36
CA LEU A 54 -0.42 -1.12 2.79
C LEU A 54 1.05 -1.46 3.05
N ALA A 55 1.62 -2.41 2.31
CA ALA A 55 3.04 -2.76 2.39
C ALA A 55 3.93 -1.57 2.02
N PHE A 56 3.64 -0.90 0.90
CA PHE A 56 4.33 0.31 0.48
C PHE A 56 4.32 1.39 1.56
N ALA A 57 3.15 1.72 2.11
CA ALA A 57 3.03 2.74 3.16
C ALA A 57 3.84 2.39 4.43
N ARG A 58 3.94 1.10 4.77
CA ARG A 58 4.74 0.63 5.91
C ARG A 58 6.24 0.71 5.62
N LEU A 59 6.67 0.31 4.43
CA LEU A 59 8.08 0.33 4.02
C LEU A 59 8.59 1.77 3.89
N VAL A 60 7.79 2.68 3.32
CA VAL A 60 8.13 4.11 3.25
C VAL A 60 8.25 4.72 4.64
N ARG A 61 7.34 4.36 5.57
CA ARG A 61 7.43 4.81 6.97
C ARG A 61 8.69 4.28 7.66
N GLU A 62 9.10 3.06 7.36
CA GLU A 62 10.32 2.46 7.95
C GLU A 62 11.60 3.06 7.37
N LEU A 63 11.58 3.45 6.09
CA LEU A 63 12.71 4.12 5.43
C LEU A 63 13.01 5.50 6.02
N ASP A 64 11.99 6.18 6.57
CA ASP A 64 12.11 7.46 7.28
C ASP A 64 12.93 8.51 6.52
N LEU A 65 12.74 8.59 5.19
CA LEU A 65 13.57 9.42 4.29
C LEU A 65 13.46 10.92 4.58
N ASP A 66 12.33 11.35 5.16
CA ASP A 66 12.04 12.74 5.52
C ASP A 66 12.49 13.08 6.96
N PHE A 67 13.36 12.25 7.58
CA PHE A 67 13.89 12.54 8.90
C PHE A 67 15.12 13.45 8.82
N ASP A 68 14.87 14.76 8.88
CA ASP A 68 15.87 15.83 8.82
C ASP A 68 16.74 15.93 10.11
N GLY A 69 16.62 14.98 11.05
CA GLY A 69 17.32 15.01 12.33
C GLY A 69 16.89 16.13 13.29
N GLY A 70 15.88 16.91 12.92
CA GLY A 70 15.50 18.11 13.65
C GLY A 70 14.04 18.48 13.52
N SER A 71 13.14 17.72 14.13
CA SER A 71 11.97 18.31 14.77
C SER A 71 11.33 17.34 15.76
N ASP A 72 11.01 17.86 16.93
CA ASP A 72 10.11 17.27 17.92
C ASP A 72 8.67 17.29 17.35
N THR A 73 8.44 16.65 16.19
CA THR A 73 7.12 16.59 15.57
C THR A 73 6.29 15.55 16.30
N ALA A 74 5.52 16.07 17.25
CA ALA A 74 4.46 15.40 17.95
C ALA A 74 3.72 14.41 17.03
N ARG A 75 3.69 13.14 17.45
CA ARG A 75 2.83 12.09 16.89
C ARG A 75 1.44 12.68 16.60
N PRO A 76 0.88 12.52 15.39
CA PRO A 76 -0.44 13.06 15.07
C PRO A 76 -1.46 12.60 16.13
N PRO A 77 -2.30 13.52 16.65
CA PRO A 77 -3.18 13.21 17.76
C PRO A 77 -4.14 12.08 17.38
N ALA A 78 -4.37 11.16 18.32
CA ALA A 78 -5.26 10.03 18.09
C ALA A 78 -6.66 10.52 17.66
N LEU A 79 -7.13 10.03 16.50
CA LEU A 79 -8.47 10.32 16.01
C LEU A 79 -9.50 9.93 17.08
N ARG A 80 -10.40 10.85 17.41
CA ARG A 80 -11.47 10.61 18.39
C ARG A 80 -12.36 9.41 18.02
N SER A 81 -12.44 9.07 16.73
CA SER A 81 -13.18 7.93 16.19
C SER A 81 -12.60 6.57 16.58
N ASN A 82 -11.30 6.45 16.86
CA ASN A 82 -10.64 5.17 17.19
C ASN A 82 -10.78 4.78 18.68
N ARG A 83 -11.60 5.51 19.44
CA ARG A 83 -11.76 5.37 20.91
C ARG A 83 -13.11 4.80 21.34
N ARG A 84 -13.85 4.16 20.44
CA ARG A 84 -15.17 3.54 20.72
C ARG A 84 -15.11 2.02 20.56
#